data_AF-A0A6C0E628-F1
#
_entry.id   AF-A0A6C0E628-F1
#
_cell.length_a   1.000
_cell.length_b   1.000
_cell.length_c   1.000
_cell.angle_alpha   90.00
_cell.angle_beta   90.00
_cell.angle_gamma   90.00
#
_symmetry.space_group_name_H-M   'P 1'
#
loop_
_entity.id
_entity.type
_entity.pdbx_description
1 polymer ?
#
loop_
_entity_poly.entity_id
_entity_poly.type
_entity_poly.pdbx_seq_one_letter_code
_entity_poly.pdbx_strand_id
1 'polypeptide(L)'
;MSEEIYVRIVYDQMGHIPGLHVSKMKAFMYTTIDQVHYYYDKSSCLLLEIVKIPNDAKVDKLKIEQKGEIYLSDKIIVCQKYHLYDIKTAITLNLKITPQYIKNMYNLYTTDVWDELKNSGLKFEYDEFVLNMASRWGHIHILKWFKNSGLPLKYSKEAIDMASKFAQLDVLEWWKNSGLPLKYTVNSLLFGFGHIDKNQQNDVITWWKHSGLRPTW
;
A
#
# COMPACT_ATOMS: atom_id res chain seq x y z
N MET A 1 -3.10 5.87 -31.55
CA MET A 1 -3.01 4.61 -30.79
C MET A 1 -1.75 4.73 -29.94
N SER A 2 -1.87 4.71 -28.60
CA SER A 2 -0.69 4.69 -27.74
C SER A 2 0.08 3.39 -27.99
N GLU A 3 1.41 3.47 -28.09
CA GLU A 3 2.25 2.27 -28.16
C GLU A 3 2.03 1.41 -26.91
N GLU A 4 1.87 0.10 -27.09
CA GLU A 4 1.68 -0.84 -25.99
C GLU A 4 2.96 -0.95 -25.16
N ILE A 5 2.91 -0.57 -23.87
CA ILE A 5 4.08 -0.63 -22.98
C ILE A 5 4.12 -1.99 -22.29
N TYR A 6 5.18 -2.75 -22.56
CA TYR A 6 5.45 -4.01 -21.87
C TYR A 6 6.34 -3.80 -20.65
N VAL A 7 6.01 -4.51 -19.59
CA VAL A 7 6.70 -4.43 -18.31
C VAL A 7 6.88 -5.81 -17.71
N ARG A 8 7.93 -5.96 -16.91
CA ARG A 8 8.08 -7.11 -16.02
C ARG A 8 8.27 -6.65 -14.59
N ILE A 9 7.82 -7.49 -13.66
CA ILE A 9 7.96 -7.26 -12.22
C ILE A 9 8.95 -8.29 -11.70
N VAL A 10 10.01 -7.80 -11.05
CA VAL A 10 11.09 -8.63 -10.54
C VAL A 10 11.43 -8.21 -9.12
N TYR A 11 11.96 -9.13 -8.33
CA TYR A 11 12.58 -8.76 -7.06
C TYR A 11 13.83 -7.93 -7.31
N ASP A 12 14.11 -6.97 -6.44
CA ASP A 12 15.26 -6.07 -6.54
C ASP A 12 16.59 -6.85 -6.69
N GLN A 13 16.74 -7.93 -5.93
CA GLN A 13 17.90 -8.85 -6.01
C GLN A 13 18.04 -9.57 -7.37
N MET A 14 16.96 -9.64 -8.16
CA MET A 14 16.91 -10.25 -9.49
C MET A 14 16.86 -9.20 -10.61
N GLY A 15 16.92 -7.90 -10.28
CA GLY A 15 16.87 -6.81 -11.26
C GLY A 15 18.04 -6.88 -12.24
N HIS A 16 17.77 -6.88 -13.54
CA HIS A 16 18.84 -7.04 -14.54
C HIS A 16 19.30 -5.68 -15.05
N ILE A 17 20.60 -5.47 -15.29
CA ILE A 17 21.08 -4.20 -15.89
C ILE A 17 20.34 -3.88 -17.21
N PRO A 18 20.13 -2.60 -17.56
CA PRO A 18 19.56 -2.24 -18.86
C PRO A 18 20.32 -2.89 -20.02
N GLY A 19 19.60 -3.25 -21.09
CA GLY A 19 20.16 -3.93 -22.26
C GLY A 19 19.50 -5.27 -22.56
N LEU A 20 20.09 -6.00 -23.52
CA LEU A 20 19.59 -7.27 -24.02
C LEU A 20 19.90 -8.42 -23.06
N HIS A 21 18.88 -9.20 -22.73
CA HIS A 21 18.97 -10.43 -21.95
C HIS A 21 18.43 -11.60 -22.77
N VAL A 22 19.13 -12.73 -22.74
CA VAL A 22 18.78 -13.94 -23.49
C VAL A 22 18.72 -15.13 -22.54
N SER A 23 17.65 -15.91 -22.63
CA SER A 23 17.40 -17.12 -21.82
C SER A 23 17.34 -18.35 -22.71
N LYS A 24 17.95 -19.45 -22.26
CA LYS A 24 17.92 -20.73 -22.98
C LYS A 24 16.58 -21.48 -22.88
N MET A 25 15.68 -21.08 -21.96
CA MET A 25 14.46 -21.84 -21.63
C MET A 25 13.16 -21.01 -21.65
N LYS A 26 13.10 -19.89 -22.41
CA LYS A 26 11.95 -18.94 -22.43
C LYS A 26 11.48 -18.55 -21.02
N ALA A 27 12.38 -17.94 -20.25
CA ALA A 27 12.12 -17.68 -18.82
C ALA A 27 11.63 -16.26 -18.50
N PHE A 28 11.65 -15.32 -19.45
CA PHE A 28 11.28 -13.95 -19.13
C PHE A 28 9.78 -13.75 -19.19
N MET A 29 9.17 -13.67 -18.01
CA MET A 29 7.76 -13.33 -17.85
C MET A 29 7.55 -11.82 -17.90
N TYR A 30 6.61 -11.35 -18.71
CA TYR A 30 6.23 -9.94 -18.80
C TYR A 30 4.73 -9.81 -19.10
N THR A 31 4.20 -8.60 -18.93
CA THR A 31 2.79 -8.25 -19.17
C THR A 31 2.69 -6.82 -19.70
N THR A 32 1.48 -6.30 -19.89
CA THR A 32 1.25 -4.91 -20.27
C THR A 32 1.09 -4.03 -19.04
N ILE A 33 1.44 -2.75 -19.18
CA ILE A 33 1.43 -1.81 -18.04
C ILE A 33 0.06 -1.70 -17.35
N ASP A 34 -1.04 -1.79 -18.11
CA ASP A 34 -2.40 -1.73 -17.57
C ASP A 34 -2.74 -2.93 -16.67
N GLN A 35 -2.02 -4.04 -16.82
CA GLN A 35 -2.27 -5.30 -16.10
C GLN A 35 -1.38 -5.46 -14.86
N VAL A 36 -0.46 -4.52 -14.60
CA VAL A 36 0.45 -4.55 -13.44
C VAL A 36 -0.29 -4.72 -12.12
N HIS A 37 -1.49 -4.17 -12.00
CA HIS A 37 -2.29 -4.23 -10.79
C HIS A 37 -2.73 -5.63 -10.35
N TYR A 38 -2.74 -6.62 -11.27
CA TYR A 38 -2.97 -8.03 -10.91
C TYR A 38 -1.79 -8.68 -10.18
N TYR A 39 -0.64 -8.03 -10.19
CA TYR A 39 0.62 -8.53 -9.65
C TYR A 39 1.12 -7.73 -8.45
N TYR A 40 0.30 -6.81 -7.92
CA TYR A 40 0.63 -6.19 -6.64
C TYR A 40 0.63 -7.26 -5.55
N ASP A 41 1.81 -7.53 -5.00
CA ASP A 41 2.05 -8.52 -3.95
C ASP A 41 2.54 -7.82 -2.68
N LYS A 42 2.50 -8.50 -1.54
CA LYS A 42 2.94 -7.96 -0.24
C LYS A 42 4.45 -7.71 -0.13
N SER A 43 5.23 -8.01 -1.17
CA SER A 43 6.67 -7.78 -1.16
C SER A 43 6.98 -6.34 -1.51
N SER A 44 7.55 -5.58 -0.57
CA SER A 44 7.97 -4.20 -0.84
C SER A 44 9.12 -4.14 -1.87
N CYS A 45 9.97 -5.15 -1.96
CA CYS A 45 11.20 -5.17 -2.76
C CYS A 45 11.00 -5.46 -4.26
N LEU A 46 9.90 -4.99 -4.86
CA LEU A 46 9.60 -5.20 -6.27
C LEU A 46 10.05 -4.01 -7.12
N LEU A 47 10.77 -4.33 -8.20
CA LEU A 47 11.07 -3.43 -9.30
C LEU A 47 10.07 -3.67 -10.43
N LEU A 48 9.69 -2.57 -11.09
CA LEU A 48 9.01 -2.59 -12.37
C LEU A 48 10.02 -2.19 -13.43
N GLU A 49 10.22 -3.07 -14.40
CA GLU A 49 11.13 -2.84 -15.51
C GLU A 49 10.34 -2.71 -16.81
N ILE A 50 10.53 -1.60 -17.52
CA ILE A 50 10.00 -1.42 -18.88
C ILE A 50 10.87 -2.22 -19.83
N VAL A 51 10.24 -3.05 -20.66
CA VAL A 51 10.93 -3.96 -21.56
C VAL A 51 10.48 -3.78 -23.00
N LYS A 52 11.41 -4.00 -23.93
CA LYS A 52 11.11 -4.20 -25.36
C LYS A 52 11.40 -5.63 -25.74
N ILE A 53 10.61 -6.17 -26.65
CA ILE A 53 10.77 -7.53 -27.14
C ILE A 53 11.44 -7.47 -28.52
N PRO A 54 12.64 -8.06 -28.69
CA PRO A 54 13.28 -8.14 -30.00
C PRO A 54 12.40 -8.85 -31.04
N ASN A 55 12.46 -8.43 -32.30
CA ASN A 55 11.66 -9.03 -33.38
C ASN A 55 11.96 -10.51 -33.62
N ASP A 56 13.17 -10.96 -33.28
CA ASP A 56 13.65 -12.34 -33.39
C ASP A 56 13.48 -13.14 -32.08
N ALA A 57 12.74 -12.60 -31.11
CA ALA A 57 12.42 -13.27 -29.87
C ALA A 57 11.30 -14.30 -30.09
N LYS A 58 11.41 -15.45 -29.44
CA LYS A 58 10.35 -16.46 -29.38
C LYS A 58 9.41 -16.09 -28.24
N VAL A 59 8.15 -15.83 -28.55
CA VAL A 59 7.14 -15.39 -27.59
C VAL A 59 6.02 -16.42 -27.49
N ASP A 60 5.65 -16.79 -26.26
CA ASP A 60 4.43 -17.53 -25.96
C ASP A 60 3.49 -16.66 -25.13
N LYS A 61 2.17 -16.79 -25.36
CA LYS A 61 1.14 -16.10 -24.60
C LYS A 61 0.44 -17.09 -23.67
N LEU A 62 0.39 -16.75 -22.39
CA LEU A 62 -0.32 -17.47 -21.34
C LEU A 62 -1.50 -16.62 -20.86
N LYS A 63 -2.71 -17.17 -20.91
CA LYS A 63 -3.88 -16.54 -20.31
C LYS A 63 -4.15 -17.23 -18.98
N ILE A 64 -3.98 -16.49 -17.89
CA ILE A 64 -4.27 -17.02 -16.55
C ILE A 64 -5.54 -16.35 -16.04
N GLU A 65 -6.52 -17.17 -15.64
CA GLU A 65 -7.74 -16.69 -15.00
C GLU A 65 -7.36 -15.80 -13.79
N GLN A 66 -8.00 -14.64 -13.66
CA GLN A 66 -7.77 -13.64 -12.61
C GLN A 66 -6.44 -12.84 -12.67
N LYS A 67 -5.46 -13.20 -13.52
CA LYS A 67 -4.18 -12.47 -13.65
C LYS A 67 -3.95 -11.78 -14.99
N GLY A 68 -4.90 -11.93 -15.91
CA GLY A 68 -4.80 -11.31 -17.23
C GLY A 68 -3.82 -12.06 -18.13
N GLU A 69 -3.23 -11.31 -19.07
CA GLU A 69 -2.33 -11.81 -20.11
C GLU A 69 -0.89 -11.74 -19.64
N ILE A 70 -0.24 -12.90 -19.68
CA ILE A 70 1.18 -13.08 -19.41
C ILE A 70 1.86 -13.51 -20.68
N TYR A 71 3.05 -13.01 -20.89
CA TYR A 71 3.89 -13.39 -22.02
C TYR A 71 5.18 -13.99 -21.49
N LEU A 72 5.67 -15.01 -22.19
CA LEU A 72 6.98 -15.60 -21.97
C LEU A 72 7.84 -15.33 -23.19
N SER A 73 9.08 -14.89 -22.97
CA SER A 73 10.06 -14.75 -24.05
C SER A 73 11.43 -15.33 -23.69
N ASP A 74 12.16 -15.77 -24.70
CA ASP A 74 13.57 -16.08 -24.60
C ASP A 74 14.47 -14.84 -24.65
N LYS A 75 13.97 -13.67 -25.10
CA LYS A 75 14.75 -12.44 -25.17
C LYS A 75 13.95 -11.23 -24.77
N ILE A 76 14.56 -10.34 -24.00
CA ILE A 76 14.00 -9.02 -23.70
C ILE A 76 15.12 -7.98 -23.70
N ILE A 77 14.75 -6.73 -23.91
CA ILE A 77 15.62 -5.57 -23.71
C ILE A 77 15.05 -4.79 -22.54
N VAL A 78 15.77 -4.76 -21.42
CA VAL A 78 15.40 -3.91 -20.27
C VAL A 78 15.77 -2.48 -20.61
N CYS A 79 14.76 -1.60 -20.63
CA CYS A 79 14.93 -0.20 -21.02
C CYS A 79 15.07 0.72 -19.81
N GLN A 80 14.15 0.60 -18.85
CA GLN A 80 14.07 1.47 -17.67
C GLN A 80 13.65 0.65 -16.46
N LYS A 81 13.98 1.17 -15.28
CA LYS A 81 13.63 0.55 -14.00
C LYS A 81 13.02 1.56 -13.04
N TYR A 82 12.06 1.07 -12.28
CA TYR A 82 11.34 1.85 -11.30
C TYR A 82 11.11 1.00 -10.05
N HIS A 83 11.10 1.63 -8.86
CA HIS A 83 10.56 0.99 -7.67
C HIS A 83 9.03 0.93 -7.81
N LEU A 84 8.45 -0.28 -7.75
CA LEU A 84 7.04 -0.46 -8.06
C LEU A 84 6.12 0.34 -7.13
N TYR A 85 6.43 0.37 -5.84
CA TYR A 85 5.64 1.03 -4.80
C TYR A 85 6.12 2.45 -4.46
N ASP A 86 6.93 3.06 -5.32
CA ASP A 86 7.17 4.49 -5.29
C ASP A 86 6.02 5.21 -6.01
N ILE A 87 5.44 6.20 -5.34
CA ILE A 87 4.30 6.93 -5.87
C ILE A 87 4.63 7.70 -7.15
N LYS A 88 5.88 8.15 -7.28
CA LYS A 88 6.35 8.85 -8.48
C LYS A 88 6.37 7.91 -9.67
N THR A 89 6.67 6.63 -9.45
CA THR A 89 6.51 5.59 -10.47
C THR A 89 5.05 5.47 -10.89
N ALA A 90 4.11 5.37 -9.94
CA ALA A 90 2.69 5.25 -10.26
C ALA A 90 2.18 6.43 -11.08
N ILE A 91 2.56 7.66 -10.71
CA ILE A 91 2.18 8.88 -11.42
C ILE A 91 2.81 8.91 -12.81
N THR A 92 4.13 8.68 -12.92
CA THR A 92 4.87 8.72 -14.19
C THR A 92 4.33 7.71 -15.20
N LEU A 93 3.97 6.52 -14.73
CA LEU A 93 3.52 5.42 -15.55
C LEU A 93 1.99 5.28 -15.61
N ASN A 94 1.25 6.21 -15.00
CA ASN A 94 -0.21 6.19 -14.89
C ASN A 94 -0.75 4.83 -14.39
N LEU A 95 -0.11 4.25 -13.38
CA LEU A 95 -0.49 2.94 -12.84
C LEU A 95 -1.83 3.02 -12.10
N LYS A 96 -2.62 1.96 -12.18
CA LYS A 96 -3.84 1.83 -11.37
C LYS A 96 -3.49 1.68 -9.89
N ILE A 97 -3.88 2.64 -9.07
CA ILE A 97 -3.62 2.62 -7.63
C ILE A 97 -4.80 1.99 -6.89
N THR A 98 -4.58 0.76 -6.41
CA THR A 98 -5.57 -0.01 -5.64
C THR A 98 -5.23 0.00 -4.15
N PRO A 99 -6.14 -0.46 -3.26
CA PRO A 99 -5.82 -0.60 -1.84
C PRO A 99 -4.59 -1.49 -1.59
N GLN A 100 -4.36 -2.50 -2.44
CA GLN A 100 -3.18 -3.36 -2.34
C GLN A 100 -1.90 -2.61 -2.73
N TYR A 101 -1.94 -1.70 -3.71
CA TYR A 101 -0.79 -0.84 -4.02
C TYR A 101 -0.42 0.03 -2.81
N ILE A 102 -1.43 0.68 -2.23
CA ILE A 102 -1.28 1.60 -1.10
C ILE A 102 -0.66 0.91 0.12
N LYS A 103 -1.10 -0.32 0.43
CA LYS A 103 -0.55 -1.13 1.54
C LYS A 103 0.96 -1.37 1.45
N ASN A 104 1.52 -1.31 0.24
CA ASN A 104 2.92 -1.60 -0.02
C ASN A 104 3.78 -0.35 -0.24
N MET A 105 3.18 0.85 -0.19
CA MET A 105 3.92 2.11 -0.35
C MET A 105 4.90 2.35 0.80
N TYR A 106 6.14 2.68 0.46
CA TYR A 106 7.20 2.96 1.44
C TYR A 106 6.89 4.18 2.33
N ASN A 107 6.32 5.22 1.73
CA ASN A 107 6.12 6.53 2.38
C ASN A 107 4.68 6.78 2.80
N LEU A 108 3.89 5.71 3.00
CA LEU A 108 2.45 5.77 3.30
C LEU A 108 2.10 6.66 4.51
N TYR A 109 3.03 6.78 5.46
CA TYR A 109 2.84 7.54 6.71
C TYR A 109 3.47 8.95 6.66
N THR A 110 3.74 9.47 5.47
CA THR A 110 4.07 10.89 5.23
C THR A 110 2.87 11.61 4.61
N THR A 111 2.72 12.92 4.82
CA THR A 111 1.66 13.70 4.14
C THR A 111 2.00 13.96 2.68
N ASP A 112 3.29 14.12 2.37
CA ASP A 112 3.80 14.47 1.04
C ASP A 112 3.31 13.50 -0.03
N VAL A 113 3.31 12.19 0.27
CA VAL A 113 2.86 11.16 -0.68
C VAL A 113 1.39 11.33 -1.08
N TRP A 114 0.57 11.79 -0.14
CA TRP A 114 -0.86 11.99 -0.36
C TRP A 114 -1.14 13.31 -1.07
N ASP A 115 -0.35 14.34 -0.79
CA ASP A 115 -0.38 15.60 -1.53
C ASP A 115 0.06 15.39 -2.98
N GLU A 116 1.15 14.65 -3.21
CA GLU A 116 1.62 14.25 -4.55
C GLU A 116 0.51 13.51 -5.32
N LEU A 117 -0.13 12.51 -4.70
CA LEU A 117 -1.25 11.80 -5.32
C LEU A 117 -2.42 12.71 -5.66
N LYS A 118 -2.87 13.51 -4.70
CA LYS A 118 -4.02 14.39 -4.87
C LYS A 118 -3.77 15.42 -5.98
N ASN A 119 -2.56 15.97 -6.03
CA ASN A 119 -2.17 16.96 -7.04
C ASN A 119 -1.91 16.36 -8.42
N SER A 120 -1.59 15.07 -8.51
CA SER A 120 -1.37 14.39 -9.80
C SER A 120 -2.63 14.23 -10.65
N GLY A 121 -3.82 14.30 -10.04
CA GLY A 121 -5.08 14.00 -10.71
C GLY A 121 -5.29 12.51 -11.03
N LEU A 122 -4.34 11.64 -10.67
CA LEU A 122 -4.47 10.19 -10.82
C LEU A 122 -5.59 9.69 -9.91
N LYS A 123 -6.51 8.89 -10.48
CA LYS A 123 -7.55 8.25 -9.67
C LYS A 123 -6.95 7.12 -8.86
N PHE A 124 -7.24 7.11 -7.55
CA PHE A 124 -6.77 6.05 -6.65
C PHE A 124 -7.89 5.57 -5.72
N GLU A 125 -7.78 4.30 -5.33
CA GLU A 125 -8.69 3.64 -4.40
C GLU A 125 -7.93 3.22 -3.14
N TYR A 126 -8.49 3.53 -1.98
CA TYR A 126 -8.01 3.07 -0.68
C TYR A 126 -9.16 2.53 0.17
N ASP A 127 -8.82 1.69 1.14
CA ASP A 127 -9.72 1.15 2.17
C ASP A 127 -9.35 1.73 3.55
N GLU A 128 -9.95 1.21 4.62
CA GLU A 128 -9.69 1.64 5.99
C GLU A 128 -8.25 1.40 6.49
N PHE A 129 -7.43 0.65 5.74
CA PHE A 129 -6.10 0.22 6.19
C PHE A 129 -5.22 1.38 6.65
N VAL A 130 -5.21 2.47 5.88
CA VAL A 130 -4.33 3.63 6.14
C VAL A 130 -4.65 4.25 7.51
N LEU A 131 -5.93 4.51 7.80
CA LEU A 131 -6.34 5.14 9.06
C LEU A 131 -6.25 4.16 10.24
N ASN A 132 -6.49 2.86 10.01
CA ASN A 132 -6.31 1.84 11.04
C ASN A 132 -4.83 1.72 11.44
N MET A 133 -3.92 1.66 10.46
CA MET A 133 -2.47 1.59 10.72
C MET A 133 -1.91 2.91 11.27
N ALA A 134 -2.36 4.06 10.76
CA ALA A 134 -1.99 5.35 11.33
C ALA A 134 -2.39 5.44 12.81
N SER A 135 -3.56 4.91 13.16
CA SER A 135 -4.01 4.87 14.55
C SER A 135 -3.19 3.92 15.41
N ARG A 136 -2.84 2.74 14.89
CA ARG A 136 -1.96 1.76 15.56
C ARG A 136 -0.58 2.32 15.90
N TRP A 137 0.01 3.10 14.99
CA TRP A 137 1.40 3.56 15.07
C TRP A 137 1.55 5.00 15.56
N GLY A 138 0.48 5.67 15.98
CA GLY A 138 0.57 7.02 16.55
C GLY A 138 0.63 8.14 15.50
N HIS A 139 0.33 7.88 14.23
CA HIS A 139 0.48 8.85 13.14
C HIS A 139 -0.72 9.81 13.02
N ILE A 140 -0.88 10.68 14.02
CA ILE A 140 -1.97 11.66 14.09
C ILE A 140 -1.96 12.63 12.92
N HIS A 141 -0.79 12.99 12.39
CA HIS A 141 -0.67 13.87 11.23
C HIS A 141 -1.36 13.29 9.99
N ILE A 142 -1.33 11.97 9.80
CA ILE A 142 -2.05 11.28 8.72
C ILE A 142 -3.56 11.32 8.97
N LEU A 143 -4.00 11.06 10.20
CA LEU A 143 -5.43 11.16 10.56
C LEU A 143 -5.97 12.57 10.31
N LYS A 144 -5.21 13.60 10.70
CA LYS A 144 -5.53 15.01 10.44
C LYS A 144 -5.56 15.32 8.94
N TRP A 145 -4.58 14.84 8.18
CA TRP A 145 -4.53 15.05 6.73
C TRP A 145 -5.77 14.48 6.05
N PHE A 146 -6.11 13.22 6.31
CA PHE A 146 -7.29 12.59 5.71
C PHE A 146 -8.61 13.26 6.13
N LYS A 147 -8.71 13.74 7.38
CA LYS A 147 -9.89 14.50 7.82
C LYS A 147 -10.06 15.81 7.04
N ASN A 148 -8.96 16.45 6.65
CA ASN A 148 -8.96 17.76 5.99
C ASN A 148 -8.82 17.68 4.45
N SER A 149 -8.54 16.50 3.89
CA SER A 149 -8.21 16.35 2.47
C SER A 149 -9.41 16.49 1.53
N GLY A 150 -10.63 16.37 2.05
CA GLY A 150 -11.86 16.28 1.24
C GLY A 150 -12.07 14.90 0.60
N LEU A 151 -11.19 13.94 0.86
CA LEU A 151 -11.38 12.55 0.42
C LEU A 151 -12.38 11.81 1.33
N PRO A 152 -13.05 10.74 0.86
CA PRO A 152 -13.94 9.94 1.68
C PRO A 152 -13.23 9.35 2.90
N LEU A 153 -13.66 9.69 4.11
CA LEU A 153 -13.00 9.21 5.32
C LEU A 153 -13.36 7.74 5.61
N LYS A 154 -12.41 6.82 5.40
CA LYS A 154 -12.60 5.37 5.56
C LYS A 154 -11.83 4.85 6.76
N TYR A 155 -12.54 4.46 7.81
CA TYR A 155 -11.98 3.86 9.02
C TYR A 155 -12.98 2.86 9.62
N SER A 156 -12.44 1.81 10.24
CA SER A 156 -13.21 0.78 10.93
C SER A 156 -12.97 0.83 12.44
N LYS A 157 -13.61 -0.08 13.18
CA LYS A 157 -13.41 -0.25 14.62
C LYS A 157 -11.94 -0.52 15.02
N GLU A 158 -11.17 -1.05 14.08
CA GLU A 158 -9.74 -1.32 14.27
C GLU A 158 -8.93 -0.05 14.53
N ALA A 159 -9.34 1.11 14.04
CA ALA A 159 -8.62 2.36 14.29
C ALA A 159 -8.46 2.64 15.79
N ILE A 160 -9.57 2.63 16.54
CA ILE A 160 -9.55 2.86 17.98
C ILE A 160 -9.10 1.61 18.74
N ASP A 161 -9.52 0.41 18.31
CA ASP A 161 -9.10 -0.84 18.96
C ASP A 161 -7.56 -1.00 18.95
N MET A 162 -6.91 -0.72 17.82
CA MET A 162 -5.46 -0.80 17.71
C MET A 162 -4.75 0.37 18.39
N ALA A 163 -5.27 1.60 18.33
CA ALA A 163 -4.70 2.72 19.08
C ALA A 163 -4.65 2.40 20.58
N SER A 164 -5.72 1.82 21.12
CA SER A 164 -5.78 1.40 22.52
C SER A 164 -4.82 0.25 22.84
N LYS A 165 -4.84 -0.81 22.02
CA LYS A 165 -3.97 -1.99 22.20
C LYS A 165 -2.47 -1.67 22.16
N PHE A 166 -2.08 -0.61 21.45
CA PHE A 166 -0.69 -0.16 21.30
C PHE A 166 -0.39 1.12 22.10
N ALA A 167 -1.23 1.47 23.08
CA ALA A 167 -1.05 2.61 23.99
C ALA A 167 -0.81 3.97 23.30
N GLN A 168 -1.45 4.18 22.15
CA GLN A 168 -1.41 5.44 21.41
C GLN A 168 -2.39 6.45 22.02
N LEU A 169 -2.10 6.93 23.23
CA LEU A 169 -3.01 7.81 24.00
C LEU A 169 -3.36 9.10 23.26
N ASP A 170 -2.38 9.72 22.58
CA ASP A 170 -2.62 10.94 21.80
C ASP A 170 -3.57 10.68 20.61
N VAL A 171 -3.51 9.48 20.02
CA VAL A 171 -4.45 9.07 18.95
C VAL A 171 -5.84 8.85 19.52
N LEU A 172 -5.96 8.22 20.70
CA LEU A 172 -7.25 8.04 21.37
C LEU A 172 -7.90 9.39 21.69
N GLU A 173 -7.10 10.34 22.21
CA GLU A 173 -7.55 11.69 22.49
C GLU A 173 -7.92 12.45 21.20
N TRP A 174 -7.17 12.24 20.12
CA TRP A 174 -7.52 12.80 18.82
C TRP A 174 -8.86 12.26 18.30
N TRP A 175 -9.08 10.93 18.35
CA TRP A 175 -10.35 10.33 17.93
C TRP A 175 -11.52 10.90 18.73
N LYS A 176 -11.40 10.93 20.06
CA LYS A 176 -12.41 11.50 20.97
C LYS A 176 -12.77 12.95 20.61
N ASN A 177 -11.77 13.77 20.28
CA ASN A 177 -11.97 15.20 19.97
C ASN A 177 -12.19 15.48 18.47
N SER A 178 -12.14 14.46 17.61
CA SER A 178 -12.23 14.62 16.16
C SER A 178 -13.62 15.04 15.68
N GLY A 179 -14.68 14.85 16.47
CA GLY A 179 -16.06 15.00 16.02
C GLY A 179 -16.52 13.90 15.05
N LEU A 180 -15.73 12.84 14.86
CA LEU A 180 -16.08 11.67 14.05
C LEU A 180 -16.83 10.62 14.89
N PRO A 181 -17.73 9.83 14.28
CA PRO A 181 -18.31 8.67 14.94
C PRO A 181 -17.25 7.73 15.52
N LEU A 182 -17.26 7.53 16.84
CA LEU A 182 -16.34 6.61 17.49
C LEU A 182 -16.79 5.17 17.23
N LYS A 183 -15.92 4.38 16.60
CA LYS A 183 -16.12 2.96 16.31
C LYS A 183 -15.05 2.17 17.06
N TYR A 184 -15.45 1.35 18.02
CA TYR A 184 -14.55 0.48 18.78
C TYR A 184 -15.32 -0.75 19.29
N THR A 185 -14.59 -1.77 19.74
CA THR A 185 -15.15 -3.01 20.31
C THR A 185 -14.52 -3.32 21.66
N VAL A 186 -14.94 -4.45 22.26
CA VAL A 186 -14.28 -5.05 23.43
C VAL A 186 -12.76 -5.19 23.25
N ASN A 187 -12.27 -5.34 22.01
CA ASN A 187 -10.84 -5.48 21.72
C ASN A 187 -10.03 -4.24 22.12
N SER A 188 -10.66 -3.07 22.21
CA SER A 188 -10.01 -1.86 22.72
C SER A 188 -9.53 -1.99 24.18
N LEU A 189 -10.10 -2.91 24.97
CA LEU A 189 -9.65 -3.20 26.33
C LEU A 189 -8.75 -4.43 26.43
N LEU A 190 -8.56 -5.18 25.34
CA LEU A 190 -7.78 -6.41 25.36
C LEU A 190 -6.31 -6.12 25.06
N PHE A 191 -5.48 -6.16 26.10
CA PHE A 191 -4.03 -6.08 25.97
C PHE A 191 -3.48 -7.47 25.65
N GLY A 192 -3.11 -7.71 24.39
CA GLY A 192 -2.39 -8.93 24.03
C GLY A 192 -1.05 -9.00 24.76
N PHE A 193 -0.65 -10.18 25.22
CA PHE A 193 0.65 -10.39 25.87
C PHE A 193 1.78 -9.87 24.97
N GLY A 194 2.56 -8.90 25.47
CA GLY A 194 3.81 -8.44 24.85
C GLY A 194 3.71 -7.23 23.90
N HIS A 195 2.55 -6.59 23.72
CA HIS A 195 2.48 -5.38 22.88
C HIS A 195 2.86 -4.09 23.61
N ILE A 196 2.51 -3.99 24.88
CA ILE A 196 2.72 -2.82 25.73
C ILE A 196 3.04 -3.26 27.17
N ASP A 197 3.85 -2.48 27.88
CA ASP A 197 4.21 -2.80 29.26
C ASP A 197 3.07 -2.55 30.27
N LYS A 198 3.24 -2.93 31.54
CA LYS A 198 2.21 -2.77 32.57
C LYS A 198 1.84 -1.29 32.84
N ASN A 199 2.78 -0.37 32.71
CA ASN A 199 2.52 1.06 32.92
C ASN A 199 1.66 1.59 31.77
N GLN A 200 2.03 1.28 30.53
CA GLN A 200 1.25 1.62 29.35
C GLN A 200 -0.18 1.03 29.41
N GLN A 201 -0.33 -0.20 29.89
CA GLN A 201 -1.67 -0.79 30.13
C GLN A 201 -2.45 0.03 31.16
N ASN A 202 -1.83 0.40 32.29
CA ASN A 202 -2.47 1.23 33.30
C ASN A 202 -2.86 2.61 32.76
N ASP A 203 -2.03 3.22 31.93
CA ASP A 203 -2.30 4.52 31.32
C ASP A 203 -3.51 4.43 30.38
N VAL A 204 -3.58 3.39 29.54
CA VAL A 204 -4.73 3.17 28.66
C VAL A 204 -6.01 2.90 29.46
N ILE A 205 -5.95 2.04 30.49
CA ILE A 205 -7.09 1.79 31.39
C ILE A 205 -7.54 3.10 32.06
N THR A 206 -6.59 3.91 32.51
CA THR A 206 -6.86 5.20 33.15
C THR A 206 -7.49 6.18 32.17
N TRP A 207 -7.02 6.22 30.93
CA TRP A 207 -7.63 7.00 29.86
C TRP A 207 -9.07 6.56 29.60
N TRP A 208 -9.35 5.25 29.48
CA TRP A 208 -10.72 4.75 29.31
C TRP A 208 -11.64 5.10 30.48
N LYS A 209 -11.16 5.05 31.72
CA LYS A 209 -11.94 5.44 32.91
C LYS A 209 -12.33 6.93 32.90
N HIS A 210 -11.46 7.79 32.38
CA HIS A 210 -11.66 9.24 32.36
C HIS A 210 -12.21 9.78 31.03
N SER A 211 -12.26 8.96 29.97
CA SER A 211 -12.70 9.41 28.65
C SER A 211 -14.20 9.69 28.58
N GLY A 212 -14.98 9.15 29.52
CA GLY A 212 -16.45 9.17 29.48
C GLY A 212 -17.04 8.18 28.47
N LEU A 213 -16.19 7.40 27.79
CA LEU A 213 -16.60 6.35 26.88
C LEU A 213 -16.85 5.06 27.67
N ARG A 214 -17.97 4.41 27.41
CA ARG A 214 -18.24 3.10 27.99
C ARG A 214 -17.51 2.04 27.17
N PRO A 215 -16.75 1.15 27.80
CA PRO A 215 -16.43 -0.11 27.16
C PRO A 215 -17.71 -0.89 27.00
N THR A 216 -18.08 -1.19 25.76
CA THR A 216 -19.19 -2.10 25.47
C THR A 216 -18.76 -3.48 25.91
N TRP A 217 -19.33 -4.00 26.99
CA TRP A 217 -19.16 -5.38 27.45
C TRP A 217 -20.18 -6.28 26.75
#